data_AF-S5DWQ0-F1
#
_entry.id   AF-S5DWQ0-F1
#
_cell.length_a   1.000
_cell.length_b   1.000
_cell.length_c   1.000
_cell.angle_alpha   90.00
_cell.angle_beta   90.00
_cell.angle_gamma   90.00
#
_symmetry.space_group_name_H-M   'P 1'
#
loop_
_entity.id
_entity.type
_entity.pdbx_description
1 polymer ?
#
loop_
_entity_poly.entity_id
_entity_poly.type
_entity_poly.pdbx_seq_one_letter_code
_entity_poly.pdbx_strand_id
1 'polypeptide(L)' 'MIPGTGGVFELYLDEVLIYSKLETGRHTNEGEILQLMENALS' A
#
# COMPACT_ATOMS: atom_id res chain seq x y z
N MET A 1 3.15 -5.21 11.11
CA MET A 1 2.75 -5.96 9.90
C MET A 1 1.71 -6.99 10.29
N ILE A 2 0.58 -7.02 9.59
CA ILE A 2 -0.38 -8.12 9.68
C ILE A 2 0.17 -9.24 8.76
N PRO A 3 0.32 -10.49 9.24
CA PRO A 3 0.80 -11.58 8.40
C PRO A 3 -0.22 -11.89 7.30
N GLY A 4 0.17 -11.68 6.04
CA GLY A 4 -0.59 -12.12 4.87
C GLY A 4 -0.06 -13.44 4.33
N THR A 5 -0.93 -14.29 3.79
CA THR A 5 -0.54 -15.46 3.01
C THR A 5 -0.23 -15.05 1.56
N GLY A 6 0.65 -15.78 0.87
CA GLY A 6 0.81 -15.65 -0.60
C GLY A 6 1.61 -14.45 -1.13
N GLY A 7 2.38 -13.73 -0.30
CA GLY A 7 3.22 -12.62 -0.78
C GLY A 7 2.46 -11.34 -1.11
N VAL A 8 1.26 -11.20 -0.54
CA VAL A 8 0.41 -10.01 -0.56
C VAL A 8 1.07 -8.89 0.24
N PHE A 9 1.07 -7.69 -0.35
CA PHE A 9 1.45 -6.46 0.32
C PHE A 9 0.42 -5.41 -0.06
N GLU A 10 -0.31 -4.94 0.95
CA GLU A 10 -1.38 -3.96 0.80
C GLU A 10 -1.24 -2.90 1.87
N LEU A 11 -1.58 -1.65 1.52
CA LEU A 11 -1.59 -0.53 2.45
C LEU A 11 -3.01 0.00 2.55
N TYR A 12 -3.47 0.13 3.80
CA TYR A 12 -4.77 0.68 4.12
C TYR A 12 -4.59 1.91 5.01
N LEU A 13 -5.37 2.95 4.74
CA LEU A 13 -5.50 4.14 5.58
C LEU A 13 -6.98 4.30 5.93
N ASP A 14 -7.31 4.26 7.22
CA ASP A 14 -8.70 4.34 7.70
C ASP A 14 -9.63 3.36 6.97
N GLU A 15 -9.21 2.10 6.86
CA GLU A 15 -9.92 1.01 6.17
C GLU A 15 -10.02 1.16 4.63
N VAL A 16 -9.49 2.24 4.05
CA VAL A 16 -9.42 2.45 2.60
C VAL A 16 -8.12 1.88 2.04
N LEU A 17 -8.21 1.02 1.02
CA LEU A 17 -7.06 0.51 0.29
C LEU A 17 -6.42 1.65 -0.52
N ILE A 18 -5.17 1.96 -0.22
CA ILE A 18 -4.38 2.99 -0.92
C ILE A 18 -3.26 2.40 -1.79
N TYR A 19 -2.95 1.11 -1.63
CA TYR A 19 -1.98 0.40 -2.46
C TYR A 19 -2.17 -1.11 -2.41
N SER A 20 -2.08 -1.79 -3.55
CA SER A 20 -1.95 -3.25 -3.62
C SER A 20 -0.81 -3.67 -4.55
N LYS A 21 0.09 -4.51 -4.03
CA LYS A 21 1.12 -5.19 -4.82
C LYS A 21 0.51 -6.15 -5.84
N LEU A 22 -0.65 -6.74 -5.55
CA LEU A 22 -1.33 -7.63 -6.49
C LEU A 22 -1.83 -6.85 -7.71
N GLU A 23 -2.35 -5.64 -7.50
CA GLU A 23 -2.84 -4.78 -8.57
C GLU A 23 -1.70 -4.16 -9.38
N THR A 24 -0.64 -3.71 -8.70
CA THR A 24 0.49 -3.03 -9.36
C THR A 24 1.54 -3.99 -9.92
N GLY A 25 1.52 -5.26 -9.52
CA GLY A 25 2.49 -6.29 -9.91
C GLY A 25 3.90 -6.06 -9.38
N ARG A 26 4.11 -5.11 -8.45
CA ARG A 26 5.42 -4.78 -7.88
C ARG A 26 5.30 -4.36 -6.42
N HIS A 27 6.44 -4.22 -5.73
CA HIS A 27 6.49 -3.53 -4.44
C HIS A 27 6.58 -2.01 -4.65
N THR A 28 6.34 -1.25 -3.58
CA THR A 28 6.57 0.19 -3.54
C THR A 28 8.04 0.54 -3.74
N ASN A 29 8.30 1.67 -4.40
CA ASN A 29 9.61 2.31 -4.46
C ASN A 29 9.87 3.12 -3.19
N GLU A 30 11.10 3.58 -3.02
CA GLU A 30 11.46 4.50 -1.95
C GLU A 30 10.65 5.81 -2.05
N GLY A 31 10.11 6.27 -0.92
CA GLY A 31 9.28 7.48 -0.83
C GLY A 31 7.82 7.33 -1.31
N GLU A 32 7.50 6.28 -2.08
CA GLU A 32 6.15 6.10 -2.66
C GLU A 32 5.06 5.98 -1.59
N ILE A 33 5.35 5.31 -0.47
CA ILE A 33 4.40 5.17 0.65
C ILE A 33 4.01 6.55 1.22
N LEU A 34 4.98 7.44 1.41
CA LEU A 34 4.72 8.77 1.94
C LEU A 34 3.81 9.57 1.00
N GLN A 35 4.11 9.53 -0.31
CA GLN A 35 3.31 10.18 -1.33
C GLN A 35 1.87 9.66 -1.36
N LEU A 36 1.68 8.34 -1.24
CA LEU A 36 0.36 7.72 -1.19
C LEU A 36 -0.45 8.18 0.04
N MET A 37 0.20 8.30 1.19
CA MET A 37 -0.44 8.79 2.41
C MET A 37 -0.80 10.28 2.31
N GLU A 38 0.09 11.14 1.81
CA GLU A 38 -0.18 12.56 1.59
C GLU A 38 -1.38 12.78 0.65
N ASN A 39 -1.44 12.01 -0.43
CA ASN A 39 -2.54 12.07 -1.39
C ASN A 39 -3.87 11.59 -0.80
N ALA A 40 -3.84 10.61 0.11
CA ALA A 40 -5.05 10.08 0.73
C ALA A 40 -5.60 10.96 1.87
N LEU A 41 -4.77 11.83 2.45
CA LEU A 41 -5.13 12.77 3.51
C LEU A 41 -5.53 14.18 3.00
N SER A 42 -5.32 14.45 1.71
CA SER A 42 -5.66 15.73 1.05
C SER A 42 -7.09 15.76 0.55
#